data_AF-A0A2H3ILH5-F1
#
_entry.id   AF-A0A2H3ILH5-F1
#
_cell.length_a   1.000
_cell.length_b   1.000
_cell.length_c   1.000
_cell.angle_alpha   90.00
_cell.angle_beta   90.00
_cell.angle_gamma   90.00
#
_symmetry.space_group_name_H-M   'P 1'
#
loop_
_entity.id
_entity.type
_entity.pdbx_description
1 polymer ?
#
loop_
_entity_poly.entity_id
_entity_poly.type
_entity_poly.pdbx_seq_one_letter_code
_entity_poly.pdbx_strand_id
1 'polypeptide(L)'
;MSQAHYTKDENEDRRDLADCLQSLEIVVEQSSKTLQVLEKFPLETRQAGSQELRELIEEAEKVAEGMRDTLKQQQSLKNRRQRNHEQGQETSVEYREEMQFHAAGLEAFSSDENPATNGCIANYHIIHEGDIKKDEEAICYLAQHEPDRLQQASEGFRVLYNISISEYDNFQIATAPPEVINALNKKSDMNHFHFSITERKPQLKNYIINICDSIINRWKTYISSSNKDRLMTENMHNQNKNQNRCLEQEISDMF
;
A
#
# COMPACT_ATOMS: atom_id res chain seq x y z
N MET A 1 -2.73 -12.08 -17.45
CA MET A 1 -2.30 -12.14 -18.87
C MET A 1 -2.78 -10.92 -19.70
N SER A 2 -2.82 -9.69 -19.15
CA SER A 2 -3.47 -8.54 -19.85
C SER A 2 -2.55 -7.35 -20.20
N GLN A 3 -1.27 -7.36 -19.81
CA GLN A 3 -0.34 -6.24 -20.09
C GLN A 3 0.38 -6.34 -21.45
N ALA A 4 0.45 -7.53 -22.05
CA ALA A 4 1.18 -7.75 -23.30
C ALA A 4 0.42 -7.28 -24.55
N HIS A 5 -0.91 -7.20 -24.50
CA HIS A 5 -1.71 -6.72 -25.63
C HIS A 5 -1.75 -5.18 -25.71
N TYR A 6 -1.73 -4.47 -24.57
CA TYR A 6 -1.77 -3.00 -24.54
C TYR A 6 -0.47 -2.33 -24.98
N THR A 7 0.68 -2.97 -24.76
CA THR A 7 1.99 -2.42 -25.12
C THR A 7 2.34 -2.58 -26.60
N LYS A 8 1.60 -3.43 -27.34
CA LYS A 8 1.86 -3.67 -28.75
C LYS A 8 1.25 -2.56 -29.62
N ASP A 9 0.00 -2.21 -29.37
CA ASP A 9 -0.70 -1.10 -30.06
C ASP A 9 -0.04 0.26 -29.79
N GLU A 10 0.32 0.58 -28.54
CA GLU A 10 0.99 1.86 -28.21
C GLU A 10 2.38 2.02 -28.89
N ASN A 11 3.06 0.92 -29.22
CA ASN A 11 4.37 0.95 -29.88
C ASN A 11 4.28 0.97 -31.42
N GLU A 12 3.16 0.55 -31.99
CA GLU A 12 2.85 0.70 -33.42
C GLU A 12 2.42 2.15 -33.69
N ASP A 13 1.46 2.69 -32.94
CA ASP A 13 1.00 4.08 -33.09
C ASP A 13 2.13 5.12 -32.98
N ARG A 14 3.09 4.86 -32.08
CA ARG A 14 4.25 5.76 -31.89
C ARG A 14 5.27 5.64 -33.03
N ARG A 15 5.43 4.45 -33.61
CA ARG A 15 6.29 4.26 -34.79
C ARG A 15 5.68 4.95 -35.99
N ASP A 16 4.39 4.76 -36.21
CA ASP A 16 3.65 5.38 -37.30
C ASP A 16 3.70 6.92 -37.18
N LEU A 17 3.55 7.46 -35.97
CA LEU A 17 3.66 8.91 -35.75
C LEU A 17 5.08 9.45 -36.01
N ALA A 18 6.13 8.71 -35.62
CA ALA A 18 7.52 9.10 -35.87
C ALA A 18 7.87 9.05 -37.37
N ASP A 19 7.41 8.02 -38.07
CA ASP A 19 7.61 7.84 -39.50
C ASP A 19 6.83 8.91 -40.31
N CYS A 20 5.61 9.25 -39.87
CA CYS A 20 4.85 10.37 -40.44
C CYS A 20 5.54 11.72 -40.20
N LEU A 21 6.08 11.98 -39.00
CA LEU A 21 6.83 13.20 -38.72
C LEU A 21 8.08 13.30 -39.62
N GLN A 22 8.85 12.22 -39.75
CA GLN A 22 10.02 12.20 -40.61
C GLN A 22 9.66 12.45 -42.08
N SER A 23 8.57 11.86 -42.55
CA SER A 23 8.08 12.08 -43.92
C SER A 23 7.64 13.52 -44.14
N LEU A 24 6.95 14.13 -43.16
CA LEU A 24 6.51 15.52 -43.21
C LEU A 24 7.70 16.49 -43.21
N GLU A 25 8.72 16.26 -42.38
CA GLU A 25 9.93 17.08 -42.35
C GLU A 25 10.68 17.07 -43.69
N ILE A 26 10.76 15.92 -44.36
CA ILE A 26 11.33 15.80 -45.72
C ILE A 26 10.53 16.63 -46.72
N VAL A 27 9.19 16.58 -46.65
CA VAL A 27 8.31 17.33 -47.54
C VAL A 27 8.44 18.85 -47.31
N VAL A 28 8.51 19.29 -46.05
CA VAL A 28 8.76 20.68 -45.67
C VAL A 28 10.10 21.17 -46.21
N GLU A 29 11.16 20.37 -46.06
CA GLU A 29 12.50 20.71 -46.55
C GLU A 29 12.54 20.83 -48.09
N GLN A 30 11.92 19.89 -48.80
CA GLN A 30 11.83 19.90 -50.27
C GLN A 30 10.99 21.08 -50.79
N SER A 31 9.88 21.38 -50.13
CA SER A 31 9.00 22.50 -50.47
C SER A 31 9.70 23.85 -50.25
N SER A 32 10.46 23.97 -49.16
CA SER A 32 11.28 25.15 -48.86
C SER A 32 12.36 25.39 -49.91
N LYS A 33 13.05 24.33 -50.36
CA LYS A 33 14.04 24.42 -51.45
C LYS A 33 13.38 24.87 -52.77
N THR A 34 12.19 24.37 -53.07
CA THR A 34 11.42 24.74 -54.26
C THR A 34 11.01 26.21 -54.23
N LEU A 35 10.54 26.68 -53.08
CA LEU A 35 10.17 28.08 -52.86
C LEU A 35 11.37 29.02 -53.11
N GLN A 36 12.55 28.70 -52.56
CA GLN A 36 13.77 29.49 -52.78
C GLN A 36 14.19 29.58 -54.25
N VAL A 37 13.91 28.56 -55.06
CA VAL A 37 14.18 28.57 -56.50
C VAL A 37 13.16 29.45 -57.23
N LEU A 38 11.87 29.36 -56.87
CA LEU A 38 10.80 30.13 -57.48
C LEU A 38 10.95 31.64 -57.25
N GLU A 39 11.46 32.04 -56.09
CA GLU A 39 11.70 33.45 -55.71
C GLU A 39 12.84 34.13 -56.50
N LYS A 40 13.68 33.37 -57.21
CA LYS A 40 14.81 33.90 -58.00
C LYS A 40 14.42 34.36 -59.42
N PHE A 41 13.16 34.22 -59.83
CA PHE A 41 12.70 34.56 -61.20
C PHE A 41 11.88 35.87 -61.23
N PRO A 42 11.99 36.73 -62.28
CA PRO A 42 11.25 37.99 -62.37
C PRO A 42 9.74 37.80 -62.64
N LEU A 43 8.91 38.61 -61.97
CA LEU A 43 7.44 38.51 -61.84
C LEU A 43 6.67 39.04 -63.06
N GLU A 44 5.53 38.45 -63.44
CA GLU A 44 4.21 39.02 -63.10
C GLU A 44 3.10 37.97 -62.81
N THR A 45 3.35 36.68 -63.00
CA THR A 45 2.31 35.61 -62.84
C THR A 45 2.58 34.61 -61.70
N ARG A 46 3.69 34.75 -60.96
CA ARG A 46 4.13 33.76 -59.94
C ARG A 46 3.81 34.09 -58.49
N GLN A 47 3.33 35.29 -58.20
CA GLN A 47 3.18 35.80 -56.83
C GLN A 47 2.15 35.02 -56.00
N ALA A 48 1.03 34.60 -56.61
CA ALA A 48 0.01 33.80 -55.95
C ALA A 48 0.50 32.39 -55.58
N GLY A 49 1.17 31.69 -56.50
CA GLY A 49 1.68 30.33 -56.25
C GLY A 49 2.83 30.27 -55.23
N SER A 50 3.67 31.31 -55.14
CA SER A 50 4.67 31.41 -54.07
C SER A 50 4.05 31.68 -52.69
N GLN A 51 2.92 32.38 -52.65
CA GLN A 51 2.23 32.70 -51.41
C GLN A 51 1.51 31.46 -50.85
N GLU A 52 0.77 30.74 -51.70
CA GLU A 52 0.13 29.47 -51.33
C GLU A 52 1.15 28.43 -50.83
N LEU A 53 2.32 28.34 -51.47
CA LEU A 53 3.38 27.43 -51.04
C LEU A 53 3.98 27.84 -49.68
N ARG A 54 4.09 29.14 -49.38
CA ARG A 54 4.53 29.63 -48.07
C ARG A 54 3.54 29.26 -46.97
N GLU A 55 2.25 29.47 -47.20
CA GLU A 55 1.19 29.12 -46.25
C GLU A 55 1.18 27.61 -45.96
N LEU A 56 1.36 26.77 -46.99
CA LEU A 56 1.47 25.32 -46.83
C LEU A 56 2.71 24.89 -46.03
N ILE A 57 3.86 25.53 -46.25
CA ILE A 57 5.09 25.26 -45.47
C ILE A 57 4.88 25.65 -44.01
N GLU A 58 4.32 26.82 -43.74
CA GLU A 58 4.07 27.29 -42.37
C GLU A 58 3.09 26.36 -41.62
N GLU A 59 2.03 25.92 -42.29
CA GLU A 59 1.08 24.96 -41.72
C GLU A 59 1.74 23.62 -41.44
N ALA A 60 2.54 23.11 -42.39
CA ALA A 60 3.27 21.86 -42.23
C ALA A 60 4.33 21.91 -41.11
N GLU A 61 5.00 23.05 -40.93
CA GLU A 61 5.93 23.29 -39.81
C GLU A 61 5.20 23.30 -38.46
N LYS A 62 4.01 23.94 -38.38
CA LYS A 62 3.16 23.90 -37.16
C LYS A 62 2.72 22.48 -36.83
N VAL A 63 2.32 21.70 -37.84
CA VAL A 63 1.94 20.29 -37.66
C VAL A 63 3.14 19.46 -37.19
N ALA A 64 4.31 19.65 -37.80
CA ALA A 64 5.53 18.95 -37.40
C ALA A 64 5.92 19.26 -35.95
N GLU A 65 5.83 20.52 -35.51
CA GLU A 65 6.10 20.88 -34.12
C GLU A 65 5.09 20.24 -33.15
N GLY A 66 3.80 20.25 -33.50
CA GLY A 66 2.77 19.56 -32.70
C GLY A 66 3.02 18.05 -32.57
N MET A 67 3.49 17.41 -33.64
CA MET A 67 3.88 15.99 -33.61
C MET A 67 5.13 15.74 -32.74
N ARG A 68 6.14 16.63 -32.79
CA ARG A 68 7.32 16.55 -31.89
C ARG A 68 6.93 16.67 -30.44
N ASP A 69 6.06 17.62 -30.10
CA ASP A 69 5.60 17.81 -28.73
C ASP A 69 4.78 16.63 -28.22
N THR A 70 3.94 16.05 -29.09
CA THR A 70 3.21 14.81 -28.80
C THR A 70 4.17 13.65 -28.50
N LEU A 71 5.22 13.47 -29.32
CA LEU A 71 6.24 12.44 -29.10
C LEU A 71 7.02 12.65 -27.79
N LYS A 72 7.43 13.90 -27.50
CA LYS A 72 8.08 14.25 -26.22
C LYS A 72 7.18 13.93 -25.03
N GLN A 73 5.89 14.27 -25.13
CA GLN A 73 4.91 13.99 -24.08
C GLN A 73 4.71 12.48 -23.87
N GLN A 74 4.57 11.70 -24.94
CA GLN A 74 4.47 10.24 -24.85
C GLN A 74 5.71 9.62 -24.19
N GLN A 75 6.90 10.09 -24.54
CA GLN A 75 8.14 9.61 -23.93
C GLN A 75 8.23 9.96 -22.45
N SER A 76 7.83 11.18 -22.07
CA SER A 76 7.73 11.59 -20.67
C SER A 76 6.76 10.72 -19.87
N LEU A 77 5.58 10.41 -20.42
CA LEU A 77 4.59 9.54 -19.79
C LEU A 77 5.11 8.11 -19.62
N LYS A 78 5.80 7.56 -20.63
CA LYS A 78 6.44 6.23 -20.54
C LYS A 78 7.47 6.19 -19.41
N ASN A 79 8.36 7.19 -19.34
CA ASN A 79 9.34 7.31 -18.27
C ASN A 79 8.67 7.41 -16.90
N ARG A 80 7.56 8.16 -16.78
CA ARG A 80 6.80 8.26 -15.52
C ARG A 80 6.16 6.94 -15.13
N ARG A 81 5.54 6.23 -16.08
CA ARG A 81 4.95 4.89 -15.84
C ARG A 81 6.01 3.91 -15.37
N GLN A 82 7.19 3.92 -15.99
CA GLN A 82 8.30 3.07 -15.60
C GLN A 82 8.79 3.37 -14.17
N ARG A 83 9.06 4.64 -13.85
CA ARG A 83 9.45 5.02 -12.47
C ARG A 83 8.42 4.62 -11.43
N ASN A 84 7.13 4.84 -11.71
CA ASN A 84 6.06 4.43 -10.80
C ASN A 84 6.00 2.91 -10.61
N HIS A 85 6.30 2.15 -11.67
CA HIS A 85 6.35 0.69 -11.58
C HIS A 85 7.55 0.21 -10.76
N GLU A 86 8.73 0.76 -11.02
CA GLU A 86 9.97 0.48 -10.26
C GLU A 86 9.79 0.84 -8.79
N GLN A 87 9.26 2.03 -8.49
CA GLN A 87 8.97 2.45 -7.12
C GLN A 87 7.93 1.52 -6.44
N GLY A 88 6.88 1.12 -7.16
CA GLY A 88 5.90 0.17 -6.62
C GLY A 88 6.49 -1.22 -6.33
N GLN A 89 7.46 -1.67 -7.14
CA GLN A 89 8.20 -2.90 -6.88
C GLN A 89 9.12 -2.75 -5.66
N GLU A 90 9.86 -1.66 -5.57
CA GLU A 90 10.75 -1.36 -4.44
C GLU A 90 9.97 -1.32 -3.13
N THR A 91 8.86 -0.58 -3.07
CA THR A 91 7.98 -0.57 -1.89
C THR A 91 7.44 -1.96 -1.54
N SER A 92 7.15 -2.81 -2.54
CA SER A 92 6.71 -4.19 -2.28
C SER A 92 7.84 -5.08 -1.75
N VAL A 93 9.09 -4.84 -2.15
CA VAL A 93 10.26 -5.56 -1.65
C VAL A 93 10.55 -5.12 -0.22
N GLU A 94 10.61 -3.82 0.04
CA GLU A 94 10.79 -3.26 1.39
C GLU A 94 9.72 -3.78 2.35
N TYR A 95 8.45 -3.76 1.93
CA TYR A 95 7.35 -4.32 2.72
C TYR A 95 7.55 -5.80 3.05
N ARG A 96 7.92 -6.61 2.05
CA ARG A 96 8.18 -8.03 2.24
C ARG A 96 9.34 -8.26 3.21
N GLU A 97 10.44 -7.54 3.05
CA GLU A 97 11.62 -7.65 3.91
C GLU A 97 11.28 -7.25 5.35
N GLU A 98 10.50 -6.19 5.54
CA GLU A 98 10.00 -5.76 6.84
C GLU A 98 9.14 -6.86 7.50
N MET A 99 8.14 -7.39 6.80
CA MET A 99 7.27 -8.46 7.34
C MET A 99 8.05 -9.74 7.65
N GLN A 100 9.00 -10.12 6.80
CA GLN A 100 9.86 -11.28 7.03
C GLN A 100 10.78 -11.08 8.24
N PHE A 101 11.27 -9.86 8.46
CA PHE A 101 12.08 -9.50 9.61
C PHE A 101 11.28 -9.58 10.92
N HIS A 102 10.08 -8.97 10.97
CA HIS A 102 9.18 -9.06 12.11
C HIS A 102 8.79 -10.52 12.42
N ALA A 103 8.42 -11.29 11.40
CA ALA A 103 8.14 -12.72 11.52
C ALA A 103 9.30 -13.51 12.15
N ALA A 104 10.52 -13.30 11.68
CA ALA A 104 11.71 -13.95 12.23
C ALA A 104 11.98 -13.55 13.69
N GLY A 105 11.73 -12.29 14.04
CA GLY A 105 11.78 -11.81 15.43
C GLY A 105 10.81 -12.57 16.34
N LEU A 106 9.55 -12.69 15.92
CA LEU A 106 8.52 -13.44 16.65
C LEU A 106 8.90 -14.91 16.80
N GLU A 107 9.32 -15.57 15.72
CA GLU A 107 9.74 -16.99 15.75
C GLU A 107 10.83 -17.23 16.78
N ALA A 108 11.73 -16.27 16.96
CA ALA A 108 12.80 -16.39 17.92
C ALA A 108 12.28 -16.33 19.39
N PHE A 109 11.21 -15.59 19.68
CA PHE A 109 10.57 -15.59 21.01
C PHE A 109 9.84 -16.90 21.36
N SER A 110 9.55 -17.74 20.36
CA SER A 110 8.91 -19.03 20.59
C SER A 110 9.89 -20.13 21.02
N SER A 111 11.20 -19.94 20.88
CA SER A 111 12.18 -20.94 21.30
C SER A 111 12.48 -20.83 22.79
N ASP A 112 12.57 -21.98 23.47
CA ASP A 112 12.97 -22.07 24.90
C ASP A 112 14.44 -21.66 25.15
N GLU A 113 15.16 -21.24 24.11
CA GLU A 113 16.54 -20.83 24.21
C GLU A 113 16.62 -19.42 24.83
N ASN A 114 17.44 -19.30 25.87
CA ASN A 114 17.63 -18.06 26.61
C ASN A 114 17.93 -16.91 25.61
N PRO A 115 17.14 -15.81 25.62
CA PRO A 115 17.24 -14.75 24.61
C PRO A 115 18.63 -14.08 24.53
N ALA A 116 19.42 -14.20 25.60
CA ALA A 116 20.82 -13.74 25.63
C ALA A 116 21.78 -14.58 24.76
N THR A 117 21.42 -15.82 24.40
CA THR A 117 22.23 -16.73 23.56
C THR A 117 21.76 -16.79 22.11
N ASN A 118 20.51 -16.40 21.83
CA ASN A 118 19.99 -16.37 20.47
C ASN A 118 20.37 -15.04 19.81
N GLY A 119 21.37 -15.06 18.93
CA GLY A 119 21.87 -13.87 18.22
C GLY A 119 20.79 -13.15 17.40
N CYS A 120 19.74 -13.86 16.95
CA CYS A 120 18.59 -13.25 16.27
C CYS A 120 17.76 -12.39 17.22
N ILE A 121 17.54 -12.86 18.46
CA ILE A 121 16.82 -12.12 19.50
C ILE A 121 17.64 -10.92 19.98
N ALA A 122 18.96 -11.07 20.15
CA ALA A 122 19.85 -9.97 20.49
C ALA A 122 19.85 -8.86 19.42
N ASN A 123 19.85 -9.22 18.13
CA ASN A 123 19.75 -8.25 17.03
C ASN A 123 18.35 -7.61 16.95
N TYR A 124 17.27 -8.38 17.12
CA TYR A 124 15.92 -7.85 17.19
C TYR A 124 15.76 -6.87 18.38
N HIS A 125 16.28 -7.23 19.56
CA HIS A 125 16.27 -6.40 20.76
C HIS A 125 17.02 -5.08 20.63
N ILE A 126 18.10 -5.05 19.83
CA ILE A 126 18.91 -3.85 19.62
C ILE A 126 18.26 -2.91 18.60
N ILE A 127 17.48 -3.44 17.67
CA ILE A 127 16.98 -2.69 16.50
C ILE A 127 15.51 -2.25 16.70
N HIS A 128 14.66 -3.00 17.39
CA HIS A 128 13.23 -2.67 17.52
C HIS A 128 12.67 -2.86 18.94
N GLU A 129 11.92 -1.85 19.40
CA GLU A 129 10.96 -1.95 20.51
C GLU A 129 9.72 -2.74 20.05
N GLY A 130 8.90 -3.24 20.97
CA GLY A 130 7.68 -3.93 20.61
C GLY A 130 6.75 -3.06 19.75
N ASP A 131 6.32 -3.56 18.60
CA ASP A 131 5.27 -2.96 17.76
C ASP A 131 4.20 -4.01 17.42
N ILE A 132 3.20 -4.09 18.30
CA ILE A 132 2.16 -5.11 18.20
C ILE A 132 1.37 -5.07 16.89
N LYS A 133 1.26 -3.90 16.25
CA LYS A 133 0.53 -3.77 14.98
C LYS A 133 1.35 -4.33 13.82
N LYS A 134 2.64 -3.99 13.76
CA LYS A 134 3.55 -4.53 12.75
C LYS A 134 3.76 -6.03 12.91
N ASP A 135 3.85 -6.49 14.15
CA ASP A 135 3.97 -7.91 14.44
C ASP A 135 2.70 -8.69 14.06
N GLU A 136 1.50 -8.13 14.27
CA GLU A 136 0.27 -8.75 13.76
C GLU A 136 0.18 -8.70 12.23
N GLU A 137 0.60 -7.61 11.60
CA GLU A 137 0.70 -7.51 10.15
C GLU A 137 1.62 -8.59 9.57
N ALA A 138 2.77 -8.86 10.23
CA ALA A 138 3.69 -9.92 9.85
C ALA A 138 3.04 -11.32 9.99
N ILE A 139 2.23 -11.56 11.03
CA ILE A 139 1.45 -12.80 11.16
C ILE A 139 0.45 -12.94 10.01
N CYS A 140 -0.28 -11.88 9.67
CA CYS A 140 -1.19 -11.86 8.54
C CYS A 140 -0.47 -12.11 7.20
N TYR A 141 0.72 -11.54 7.03
CA TYR A 141 1.59 -11.78 5.88
C TYR A 141 1.98 -13.26 5.76
N LEU A 142 2.46 -13.88 6.85
CA LEU A 142 2.81 -15.30 6.87
C LEU A 142 1.61 -16.19 6.54
N ALA A 143 0.42 -15.87 7.05
CA ALA A 143 -0.78 -16.65 6.77
C ALA A 143 -1.12 -16.72 5.27
N GLN A 144 -0.76 -15.68 4.51
CA GLN A 144 -1.02 -15.60 3.08
C GLN A 144 0.12 -16.16 2.21
N HIS A 145 1.36 -16.08 2.69
CA HIS A 145 2.55 -16.31 1.86
C HIS A 145 3.43 -17.48 2.32
N GLU A 146 3.54 -17.72 3.63
CA GLU A 146 4.49 -18.66 4.24
C GLU A 146 3.85 -19.39 5.45
N PRO A 147 2.79 -20.21 5.24
CA PRO A 147 1.97 -20.76 6.33
C PRO A 147 2.72 -21.72 7.25
N ASP A 148 3.80 -22.35 6.79
CA ASP A 148 4.63 -23.26 7.59
C ASP A 148 5.28 -22.55 8.79
N ARG A 149 5.49 -21.24 8.68
CA ARG A 149 6.11 -20.40 9.72
C ARG A 149 5.09 -19.82 10.70
N LEU A 150 3.81 -19.80 10.31
CA LEU A 150 2.74 -19.08 11.02
C LEU A 150 2.60 -19.53 12.48
N GLN A 151 2.64 -20.84 12.73
CA GLN A 151 2.43 -21.39 14.07
C GLN A 151 3.51 -20.89 15.04
N GLN A 152 4.76 -20.93 14.61
CA GLN A 152 5.90 -20.54 15.43
C GLN A 152 5.89 -19.03 15.71
N ALA A 153 5.65 -18.21 14.69
CA ALA A 153 5.53 -16.77 14.85
C ALA A 153 4.34 -16.38 15.74
N SER A 154 3.19 -17.06 15.61
CA SER A 154 2.00 -16.78 16.43
C SER A 154 2.23 -17.08 17.91
N GLU A 155 3.00 -18.13 18.22
CA GLU A 155 3.39 -18.44 19.59
C GLU A 155 4.38 -17.40 20.13
N GLY A 156 5.33 -16.97 19.32
CA GLY A 156 6.22 -15.86 19.62
C GLY A 156 5.47 -14.57 19.97
N PHE A 157 4.47 -14.21 19.17
CA PHE A 157 3.57 -13.07 19.42
C PHE A 157 2.89 -13.19 20.78
N ARG A 158 2.38 -14.39 21.11
CA ARG A 158 1.75 -14.67 22.40
C ARG A 158 2.72 -14.46 23.56
N VAL A 159 3.96 -14.94 23.42
CA VAL A 159 5.00 -14.78 24.45
C VAL A 159 5.36 -13.31 24.63
N LEU A 160 5.56 -12.58 23.53
CA LEU A 160 6.02 -11.20 23.51
C LEU A 160 5.00 -10.23 24.14
N TYR A 161 3.73 -10.35 23.76
CA TYR A 161 2.68 -9.41 24.19
C TYR A 161 1.78 -9.93 25.30
N ASN A 162 1.92 -11.21 25.67
CA ASN A 162 1.02 -11.91 26.59
C ASN A 162 -0.47 -11.80 26.17
N ILE A 163 -0.72 -11.83 24.85
CA ILE A 163 -2.04 -11.94 24.23
C ILE A 163 -1.94 -12.81 22.99
N SER A 164 -2.93 -13.65 22.72
CA SER A 164 -3.01 -14.38 21.44
C SER A 164 -3.52 -13.50 20.30
N ILE A 165 -3.30 -13.92 19.04
CA ILE A 165 -3.90 -13.28 17.86
C ILE A 165 -5.43 -13.27 17.95
N SER A 166 -6.04 -14.35 18.44
CA SER A 166 -7.49 -14.38 18.66
C SER A 166 -7.96 -13.33 19.67
N GLU A 167 -7.16 -13.05 20.71
CA GLU A 167 -7.47 -11.98 21.66
C GLU A 167 -7.24 -10.60 21.06
N TYR A 168 -6.24 -10.44 20.20
CA TYR A 168 -6.01 -9.20 19.46
C TYR A 168 -7.27 -8.80 18.66
N ASP A 169 -7.88 -9.75 17.97
CA ASP A 169 -9.13 -9.55 17.23
C ASP A 169 -10.32 -9.31 18.16
N ASN A 170 -10.51 -10.19 19.16
CA ASN A 170 -11.64 -10.13 20.08
C ASN A 170 -11.69 -8.81 20.87
N PHE A 171 -10.53 -8.25 21.21
CA PHE A 171 -10.41 -6.97 21.90
C PHE A 171 -10.21 -5.78 20.96
N GLN A 172 -10.39 -5.97 19.65
CA GLN A 172 -10.35 -4.91 18.63
C GLN A 172 -9.07 -4.06 18.71
N ILE A 173 -7.93 -4.71 18.93
CA ILE A 173 -6.66 -4.03 19.18
C ILE A 173 -6.22 -3.22 17.95
N ALA A 174 -6.49 -3.67 16.72
CA ALA A 174 -6.21 -2.91 15.50
C ALA A 174 -6.75 -1.46 15.55
N THR A 175 -7.92 -1.26 16.16
CA THR A 175 -8.62 0.02 16.29
C THR A 175 -8.54 0.64 17.69
N ALA A 176 -7.75 0.07 18.59
CA ALA A 176 -7.63 0.59 19.96
C ALA A 176 -6.97 1.98 19.99
N PRO A 177 -7.28 2.81 21.01
CA PRO A 177 -6.62 4.09 21.21
C PRO A 177 -5.10 3.95 21.32
N PRO A 178 -4.32 4.97 20.91
CA PRO A 178 -2.86 4.95 20.99
C PRO A 178 -2.33 4.60 22.39
N GLU A 179 -3.02 5.00 23.46
CA GLU A 179 -2.64 4.70 24.84
C GLU A 179 -2.65 3.20 25.14
N VAL A 180 -3.58 2.46 24.55
CA VAL A 180 -3.69 1.00 24.72
C VAL A 180 -2.57 0.31 23.93
N ILE A 181 -2.32 0.74 22.70
CA ILE A 181 -1.22 0.22 21.86
C ILE A 181 0.12 0.47 22.53
N ASN A 182 0.36 1.69 22.98
CA ASN A 182 1.58 2.06 23.68
C ASN A 182 1.74 1.29 25.00
N ALA A 183 0.65 1.02 25.72
CA ALA A 183 0.71 0.19 26.94
C ALA A 183 1.09 -1.27 26.63
N LEU A 184 0.59 -1.85 25.53
CA LEU A 184 0.96 -3.20 25.09
C LEU A 184 2.44 -3.27 24.69
N ASN A 185 2.88 -2.36 23.83
CA ASN A 185 4.26 -2.25 23.38
C ASN A 185 5.21 -2.02 24.56
N LYS A 186 4.89 -1.05 25.43
CA LYS A 186 5.76 -0.73 26.58
C LYS A 186 5.84 -1.84 27.60
N LYS A 187 4.75 -2.59 27.81
CA LYS A 187 4.76 -3.77 28.66
C LYS A 187 5.69 -4.85 28.09
N SER A 188 5.62 -5.10 26.78
CA SER A 188 6.53 -6.00 26.07
C SER A 188 7.99 -5.56 26.26
N ASP A 189 8.30 -4.28 26.03
CA ASP A 189 9.64 -3.70 26.23
C ASP A 189 10.19 -3.94 27.64
N MET A 190 9.36 -3.67 28.65
CA MET A 190 9.72 -3.86 30.06
C MET A 190 9.93 -5.34 30.42
N ASN A 191 9.26 -6.25 29.72
CA ASN A 191 9.43 -7.68 29.95
C ASN A 191 10.68 -8.23 29.29
N HIS A 192 11.01 -7.76 28.08
CA HIS A 192 11.97 -8.46 27.22
C HIS A 192 13.20 -7.64 26.79
N PHE A 193 13.12 -6.31 26.63
CA PHE A 193 14.16 -5.52 25.93
C PHE A 193 15.07 -4.74 26.87
N HIS A 194 14.56 -4.30 28.02
CA HIS A 194 15.30 -3.40 28.91
C HIS A 194 16.09 -4.09 30.04
N PHE A 195 16.83 -5.15 29.72
CA PHE A 195 17.58 -5.98 30.69
C PHE A 195 18.35 -5.17 31.76
N SER A 196 19.06 -4.12 31.33
CA SER A 196 19.86 -3.26 32.22
C SER A 196 19.04 -2.37 33.16
N ILE A 197 17.82 -1.97 32.79
CA ILE A 197 16.91 -1.19 33.64
C ILE A 197 16.10 -2.15 34.54
N THR A 198 15.71 -3.30 34.00
CA THR A 198 14.87 -4.29 34.68
C THR A 198 15.59 -4.97 35.84
N GLU A 199 16.90 -5.25 35.73
CA GLU A 199 17.68 -5.82 36.84
C GLU A 199 18.07 -4.76 37.88
N ARG A 200 18.41 -3.54 37.43
CA ARG A 200 18.89 -2.48 38.33
C ARG A 200 17.77 -1.81 39.12
N LYS A 201 16.54 -1.81 38.60
CA LYS A 201 15.36 -1.15 39.21
C LYS A 201 14.10 -2.00 39.06
N PRO A 202 14.02 -3.20 39.68
CA PRO A 202 12.88 -4.10 39.54
C PRO A 202 11.55 -3.48 40.03
N GLN A 203 11.61 -2.62 41.05
CA GLN A 203 10.42 -1.90 41.54
C GLN A 203 9.83 -0.96 40.48
N LEU A 204 10.69 -0.28 39.71
CA LEU A 204 10.26 0.63 38.64
C LEU A 204 9.67 -0.18 37.47
N LYS A 205 10.30 -1.30 37.10
CA LYS A 205 9.74 -2.24 36.10
C LYS A 205 8.32 -2.64 36.48
N ASN A 206 8.14 -3.17 37.70
CA ASN A 206 6.83 -3.64 38.17
C ASN A 206 5.80 -2.51 38.23
N TYR A 207 6.21 -1.31 38.64
CA TYR A 207 5.34 -0.13 38.63
C TYR A 207 4.84 0.22 37.22
N ILE A 208 5.73 0.23 36.22
CA ILE A 208 5.37 0.51 34.81
C ILE A 208 4.46 -0.59 34.26
N ILE A 209 4.78 -1.87 34.50
CA ILE A 209 3.95 -3.00 34.07
C ILE A 209 2.54 -2.88 34.66
N ASN A 210 2.41 -2.56 35.94
CA ASN A 210 1.11 -2.39 36.61
C ASN A 210 0.27 -1.26 35.98
N ILE A 211 0.89 -0.15 35.56
CA ILE A 211 0.20 0.92 34.85
C ILE A 211 -0.30 0.41 33.49
N CYS A 212 0.56 -0.27 32.73
CA CYS A 212 0.20 -0.82 31.43
C CYS A 212 -0.95 -1.82 31.55
N ASP A 213 -0.88 -2.74 32.52
CA ASP A 213 -1.94 -3.71 32.81
C ASP A 213 -3.26 -3.03 33.17
N SER A 214 -3.22 -1.94 33.95
CA SER A 214 -4.42 -1.16 34.27
C SER A 214 -5.09 -0.58 33.01
N ILE A 215 -4.30 -0.03 32.09
CA ILE A 215 -4.80 0.53 30.83
C ILE A 215 -5.39 -0.59 29.95
N ILE A 216 -4.64 -1.68 29.74
CA ILE A 216 -5.05 -2.82 28.91
C ILE A 216 -6.33 -3.46 29.46
N ASN A 217 -6.41 -3.68 30.78
CA ASN A 217 -7.57 -4.31 31.40
C ASN A 217 -8.82 -3.42 31.33
N ARG A 218 -8.67 -2.10 31.46
CA ARG A 218 -9.79 -1.16 31.24
C ARG A 218 -10.32 -1.26 29.82
N TRP A 219 -9.43 -1.33 28.83
CA TRP A 219 -9.82 -1.53 27.44
C TRP A 219 -10.55 -2.86 27.21
N LYS A 220 -9.97 -3.98 27.67
CA LYS A 220 -10.61 -5.30 27.57
C LYS A 220 -12.01 -5.32 28.20
N THR A 221 -12.17 -4.66 29.35
CA THR A 221 -13.47 -4.53 30.04
C THR A 221 -14.47 -3.69 29.24
N TYR A 222 -14.03 -2.57 28.66
CA TYR A 222 -14.85 -1.71 27.82
C TYR A 222 -15.36 -2.46 26.58
N ILE A 223 -14.49 -3.17 25.85
CA ILE A 223 -14.90 -3.95 24.69
C ILE A 223 -15.83 -5.10 25.08
N SER A 224 -15.53 -5.79 26.18
CA SER A 224 -16.36 -6.91 26.66
C SER A 224 -17.76 -6.47 27.13
N SER A 225 -17.91 -5.23 27.62
CA SER A 225 -19.22 -4.66 27.99
C SER A 225 -19.98 -4.16 26.76
N SER A 226 -19.30 -3.46 25.85
CA SER A 226 -19.88 -3.01 24.57
C SER A 226 -20.42 -4.17 23.71
N ASN A 227 -19.68 -5.28 23.64
CA ASN A 227 -20.12 -6.47 22.90
C ASN A 227 -21.36 -7.13 23.52
N LYS A 228 -21.51 -7.08 24.85
CA LYS A 228 -22.73 -7.58 25.55
C LYS A 228 -23.94 -6.70 25.24
N ASP A 229 -23.77 -5.39 25.21
CA ASP A 229 -24.85 -4.46 24.89
C ASP A 229 -25.32 -4.59 23.43
N ARG A 230 -24.39 -4.87 22.52
CA ARG A 230 -24.68 -5.15 21.10
C ARG A 230 -25.42 -6.48 20.88
N LEU A 231 -25.01 -7.53 21.58
CA LEU A 231 -25.71 -8.83 21.59
C LEU A 231 -27.11 -8.74 22.22
N MET A 232 -27.29 -7.92 23.27
CA MET A 232 -28.60 -7.65 23.88
C MET A 232 -29.53 -6.90 22.92
N THR A 233 -29.02 -5.90 22.19
CA THR A 233 -29.82 -5.14 21.21
C THR A 233 -30.18 -5.97 19.98
N GLU A 234 -29.29 -6.82 19.48
CA GLU A 234 -29.60 -7.76 18.39
C GLU A 234 -30.63 -8.83 18.82
N ASN A 235 -30.52 -9.35 20.05
CA ASN A 235 -31.51 -10.29 20.59
C ASN A 235 -32.87 -9.64 20.83
N MET A 236 -32.92 -8.39 21.33
CA MET A 236 -34.17 -7.63 21.45
C MET A 236 -34.80 -7.31 20.09
N HIS A 237 -33.99 -6.98 19.08
CA HIS A 237 -34.48 -6.72 17.73
C HIS A 237 -35.03 -8.00 17.06
N ASN A 238 -34.41 -9.16 17.32
CA ASN A 238 -34.89 -10.46 16.84
C ASN A 238 -36.14 -10.95 17.61
N GLN A 239 -36.25 -10.68 18.92
CA GLN A 239 -37.48 -10.93 19.67
C GLN A 239 -38.64 -10.06 19.18
N ASN A 240 -38.42 -8.78 18.91
CA ASN A 240 -39.44 -7.89 18.32
C ASN A 240 -39.87 -8.34 16.91
N LYS A 241 -38.92 -8.80 16.07
CA LYS A 241 -39.25 -9.36 14.74
C LYS A 241 -40.06 -10.65 14.82
N ASN A 242 -39.75 -11.53 15.78
CA ASN A 242 -40.50 -12.77 15.98
C ASN A 242 -41.89 -12.52 16.58
N GLN A 243 -42.04 -11.51 17.45
CA GLN A 243 -43.35 -11.08 17.97
C GLN A 243 -44.21 -10.45 16.87
N ASN A 244 -43.62 -9.62 15.99
CA ASN A 244 -44.33 -9.05 14.85
C ASN A 244 -44.76 -10.11 13.82
N ARG A 245 -43.93 -11.14 13.55
CA ARG A 245 -44.34 -12.28 12.71
C ARG A 245 -45.48 -13.08 13.31
N CYS A 246 -45.50 -13.25 14.64
CA CYS A 246 -46.57 -14.00 15.30
C CYS A 246 -47.91 -13.25 15.22
N LEU A 247 -47.88 -11.91 15.35
CA LEU A 247 -49.05 -11.06 15.20
C LEU A 247 -49.54 -10.99 13.73
N GLU A 248 -48.63 -10.95 12.76
CA GLU A 248 -48.99 -10.99 11.34
C GLU A 248 -49.66 -12.33 10.94
N GLN A 249 -49.23 -13.44 11.54
CA GLN A 249 -49.84 -14.76 11.34
C GLN A 249 -51.25 -14.82 11.94
N GLU A 250 -51.43 -14.33 13.18
CA GLU A 250 -52.74 -14.29 13.85
C GLU A 250 -53.74 -13.37 13.14
N ILE A 251 -53.28 -12.25 12.55
CA ILE A 251 -54.12 -11.36 11.75
C ILE A 251 -54.50 -12.01 10.42
N SER A 252 -53.58 -12.76 9.79
CA SER A 252 -53.86 -13.47 8.54
C SER A 252 -54.82 -14.65 8.70
N ASP A 253 -54.91 -15.24 9.90
CA ASP A 253 -55.83 -16.34 10.20
C ASP A 253 -57.23 -15.85 10.62
N MET A 254 -57.40 -14.53 10.81
CA MET A 254 -58.66 -13.90 11.21
C MET A 254 -59.46 -13.25 10.06
N PHE A 255 -58.87 -13.12 8.87
CA PHE A 255 -59.50 -12.54 7.66
C PHE A 255 -59.46 -13.52 6.49
#